data_AF-A0A367IXF0-F1
#
_entry.id   AF-A0A367IXF0-F1
#
_cell.length_a   1.000
_cell.length_b   1.000
_cell.length_c   1.000
_cell.angle_alpha   90.00
_cell.angle_beta   90.00
_cell.angle_gamma   90.00
#
_symmetry.space_group_name_H-M   'P 1'
#
loop_
_entity.id
_entity.type
_entity.pdbx_description
1 polymer ?
#
loop_
_entity_poly.entity_id
_entity_poly.type
_entity_poly.pdbx_seq_one_letter_code
_entity_poly.pdbx_strand_id
1 'polypeptide(L)'
;KVSMHIVDTIATGISLIDAIEELNQPLNSIEAKPLGDSITQLMFESMWCLLGQDLVAQNSDTHLSGGDTHMWASQLVHQDISDQQEAVTVAYIRSDYLLKLDDFSLIKPNEGEGYQIGVGSNFPWVHAIPRFKYIMINTGPHWHPDLKWGPNKDRKELLEAFTIAMKKVFGYLKQHVKPDQIVWVRSTPYGHAACSQYTRPSTIPVKPTGQPGEYEWDMLERFDFVWKDMIEQENDERFRFFNVSLSNARGDAHSQPDHDCLHTCLPGPVDDWNKFLYHEITKMTI
;
A
#
# COMPACT_ATOMS: atom_id res chain seq x y z
N LYS A 1 -5.52 12.43 -38.09
CA LYS A 1 -6.87 11.94 -37.74
C LYS A 1 -6.71 10.60 -37.02
N VAL A 2 -6.41 10.63 -35.72
CA VAL A 2 -6.47 9.47 -34.83
C VAL A 2 -7.46 9.91 -33.76
N SER A 3 -8.67 9.38 -33.85
CA SER A 3 -9.81 9.79 -33.03
C SER A 3 -9.75 9.06 -31.70
N MET A 4 -9.69 9.86 -30.63
CA MET A 4 -10.39 9.69 -29.36
C MET A 4 -11.39 8.51 -29.35
N HIS A 5 -11.06 7.43 -28.64
CA HIS A 5 -11.97 6.31 -28.32
C HIS A 5 -11.76 5.76 -26.90
N ILE A 6 -11.36 6.61 -25.95
CA ILE A 6 -11.23 6.22 -24.51
C ILE A 6 -12.34 6.86 -23.65
N VAL A 7 -13.31 7.57 -24.24
CA VAL A 7 -14.31 8.35 -23.47
C VAL A 7 -15.71 7.72 -23.43
N ASP A 8 -16.00 6.62 -24.13
CA ASP A 8 -17.38 6.10 -24.23
C ASP A 8 -17.69 4.80 -23.45
N THR A 9 -16.77 4.26 -22.66
CA THR A 9 -17.01 3.00 -21.90
C THR A 9 -17.73 3.19 -20.56
N ILE A 10 -18.48 4.28 -20.37
CA ILE A 10 -19.34 4.49 -19.18
C ILE A 10 -20.84 4.23 -19.49
N ALA A 11 -21.22 4.02 -20.75
CA ALA A 11 -22.63 3.95 -21.16
C ALA A 11 -23.18 2.56 -21.49
N THR A 12 -22.35 1.51 -21.51
CA THR A 12 -22.82 0.13 -21.73
C THR A 12 -22.66 -0.65 -20.45
N GLY A 13 -23.76 -1.09 -19.84
CA GLY A 13 -23.80 -1.92 -18.63
C GLY A 13 -23.22 -3.31 -18.83
N ILE A 14 -21.97 -3.36 -19.24
CA ILE A 14 -21.07 -4.51 -19.13
C ILE A 14 -20.77 -4.64 -17.64
N SER A 15 -21.09 -5.80 -17.07
CA SER A 15 -20.86 -6.00 -15.65
C SER A 15 -19.35 -6.00 -15.40
N LEU A 16 -18.93 -5.53 -14.23
CA LEU A 16 -17.53 -5.53 -13.81
C LEU A 16 -16.87 -6.93 -13.89
N ILE A 17 -17.69 -7.99 -13.92
CA ILE A 17 -17.28 -9.39 -14.08
C ILE A 17 -16.87 -9.68 -15.53
N ASP A 18 -17.54 -9.10 -16.52
CA ASP A 18 -17.27 -9.35 -17.94
C ASP A 18 -15.90 -8.74 -18.35
N ALA A 19 -15.50 -7.63 -17.72
CA ALA A 19 -14.16 -7.04 -17.91
C ALA A 19 -13.03 -7.87 -17.27
N ILE A 20 -13.35 -8.68 -16.26
CA ILE A 20 -12.41 -9.62 -15.64
C ILE A 20 -12.34 -10.91 -16.48
N GLU A 21 -13.46 -11.39 -17.02
CA GLU A 21 -13.51 -12.58 -17.89
C GLU A 21 -12.89 -12.36 -19.29
N GLU A 22 -13.03 -11.19 -19.90
CA GLU A 22 -12.45 -10.88 -21.23
C GLU A 22 -10.92 -10.73 -21.21
N LEU A 23 -10.29 -10.62 -20.03
CA LEU A 23 -8.85 -10.34 -19.88
C LEU A 23 -8.01 -11.55 -19.43
N ASN A 24 -8.46 -12.77 -19.78
CA ASN A 24 -7.83 -14.08 -19.56
C ASN A 24 -6.41 -14.27 -20.21
N GLN A 25 -5.47 -13.38 -19.90
CA GLN A 25 -4.03 -13.63 -19.95
C GLN A 25 -3.48 -13.75 -18.51
N PRO A 26 -2.50 -14.62 -18.28
CA PRO A 26 -2.47 -15.40 -17.05
C PRO A 26 -2.09 -14.54 -15.84
N LEU A 27 -3.07 -14.40 -14.94
CA LEU A 27 -2.89 -14.02 -13.54
C LEU A 27 -1.86 -14.90 -12.81
N ASN A 28 -1.50 -16.06 -13.39
CA ASN A 28 -0.44 -16.98 -12.95
C ASN A 28 0.96 -16.32 -12.84
N SER A 29 1.13 -15.05 -13.22
CA SER A 29 2.41 -14.33 -13.23
C SER A 29 2.48 -13.10 -12.31
N ILE A 30 1.41 -12.78 -11.56
CA ILE A 30 1.43 -11.65 -10.63
C ILE A 30 2.14 -12.07 -9.35
N GLU A 31 3.46 -11.85 -9.30
CA GLU A 31 4.25 -11.97 -8.08
C GLU A 31 4.32 -10.62 -7.36
N ALA A 32 3.32 -10.33 -6.52
CA ALA A 32 3.15 -9.02 -5.89
C ALA A 32 3.27 -9.06 -4.37
N LYS A 33 3.94 -8.04 -3.79
CA LYS A 33 4.08 -7.91 -2.35
C LYS A 33 3.71 -6.52 -1.83
N PRO A 34 2.49 -6.34 -1.31
CA PRO A 34 2.15 -5.20 -0.47
C PRO A 34 2.93 -5.19 0.85
N LEU A 35 3.53 -4.06 1.18
CA LEU A 35 4.33 -3.79 2.39
C LEU A 35 3.88 -2.47 2.99
N GLY A 36 3.53 -2.46 4.28
CA GLY A 36 3.16 -1.22 4.93
C GLY A 36 2.13 -1.40 6.04
N ASP A 37 1.39 -0.34 6.30
CA ASP A 37 0.36 -0.26 7.34
C ASP A 37 -0.94 -1.04 7.03
N SER A 38 -1.94 -0.87 7.90
CA SER A 38 -3.27 -1.46 7.77
C SER A 38 -4.07 -1.00 6.54
N ILE A 39 -3.78 0.16 5.94
CA ILE A 39 -4.42 0.55 4.66
C ILE A 39 -3.86 -0.33 3.53
N THR A 40 -2.59 -0.72 3.63
CA THR A 40 -1.99 -1.70 2.71
C THR A 40 -2.60 -3.08 2.88
N GLN A 41 -2.92 -3.46 4.12
CA GLN A 41 -3.64 -4.69 4.39
C GLN A 41 -4.99 -4.72 3.69
N LEU A 42 -5.78 -3.64 3.74
CA LEU A 42 -7.05 -3.56 3.01
C LEU A 42 -6.88 -3.77 1.50
N MET A 43 -5.81 -3.25 0.91
CA MET A 43 -5.50 -3.46 -0.51
C MET A 43 -5.22 -4.94 -0.82
N PHE A 44 -4.48 -5.62 0.04
CA PHE A 44 -4.25 -7.05 -0.06
C PHE A 44 -5.56 -7.86 0.11
N GLU A 45 -6.39 -7.53 1.09
CA GLU A 45 -7.67 -8.21 1.34
C GLU A 45 -8.67 -8.01 0.19
N SER A 46 -8.75 -6.80 -0.35
CA SER A 46 -9.52 -6.51 -1.57
C SER A 46 -9.02 -7.34 -2.76
N MET A 47 -7.70 -7.45 -2.95
CA MET A 47 -7.11 -8.25 -4.02
C MET A 47 -7.43 -9.73 -3.85
N TRP A 48 -7.43 -10.24 -2.61
CA TRP A 48 -7.89 -11.60 -2.32
C TRP A 48 -9.35 -11.79 -2.73
N CYS A 49 -10.25 -10.86 -2.39
CA CYS A 49 -11.64 -10.94 -2.80
C CYS A 49 -11.82 -10.92 -4.33
N LEU A 50 -11.07 -10.07 -5.03
CA LEU A 50 -11.14 -9.94 -6.49
C LEU A 50 -10.59 -11.18 -7.23
N LEU A 51 -9.56 -11.82 -6.68
CA LEU A 51 -8.87 -12.97 -7.27
C LEU A 51 -9.21 -14.30 -6.57
N GLY A 52 -10.24 -14.33 -5.73
CA GLY A 52 -10.51 -15.45 -4.83
C GLY A 52 -10.89 -16.76 -5.53
N GLN A 53 -11.23 -16.71 -6.81
CA GLN A 53 -11.46 -17.90 -7.63
C GLN A 53 -10.15 -18.58 -8.06
N ASP A 54 -9.05 -17.83 -8.13
CA ASP A 54 -7.76 -18.29 -8.64
C ASP A 54 -6.69 -18.41 -7.54
N LEU A 55 -6.85 -17.65 -6.45
CA LEU A 55 -5.91 -17.62 -5.33
C LEU A 55 -6.48 -18.33 -4.10
N VAL A 56 -5.65 -19.19 -3.50
CA VAL A 56 -5.93 -19.88 -2.23
C VAL A 56 -4.91 -19.49 -1.17
N ALA A 57 -5.29 -19.63 0.10
CA ALA A 57 -4.36 -19.44 1.21
C ALA A 57 -3.21 -20.45 1.11
N GLN A 58 -1.97 -19.98 1.21
CA GLN A 58 -0.80 -20.85 1.24
C GLN A 58 -0.57 -21.36 2.67
N ASN A 59 -0.67 -22.68 2.86
CA ASN A 59 -0.56 -23.33 4.16
C ASN A 59 0.85 -23.88 4.45
N SER A 60 1.75 -23.91 3.45
CA SER A 60 3.15 -24.28 3.67
C SER A 60 3.95 -23.15 4.31
N ASP A 61 5.02 -23.48 5.04
CA ASP A 61 6.04 -22.49 5.40
C ASP A 61 6.71 -22.00 4.12
N THR A 62 6.52 -20.72 3.81
CA THR A 62 7.14 -20.09 2.65
C THR A 62 8.44 -19.43 3.02
N HIS A 63 8.82 -19.36 4.30
CA HIS A 63 9.94 -18.59 4.82
C HIS A 63 9.82 -17.06 4.62
N LEU A 64 8.61 -16.55 4.38
CA LEU A 64 8.37 -15.10 4.30
C LEU A 64 8.62 -14.37 5.62
N SER A 65 8.57 -15.06 6.76
CA SER A 65 8.95 -14.49 8.07
C SER A 65 10.47 -14.36 8.24
N GLY A 66 11.29 -14.93 7.36
CA GLY A 66 12.73 -15.00 7.55
C GLY A 66 13.13 -15.81 8.79
N GLY A 67 12.26 -16.72 9.25
CA GLY A 67 12.44 -17.51 10.46
C GLY A 67 11.97 -16.83 11.74
N ASP A 68 11.43 -15.61 11.66
CA ASP A 68 10.90 -14.90 12.82
C ASP A 68 9.54 -15.47 13.25
N THR A 69 9.50 -16.09 14.42
CA THR A 69 8.28 -16.73 14.96
C THR A 69 7.25 -15.73 15.52
N HIS A 70 7.63 -14.46 15.70
CA HIS A 70 6.73 -13.41 16.18
C HIS A 70 6.11 -12.61 15.03
N MET A 71 6.60 -12.81 13.80
CA MET A 71 6.09 -12.19 12.60
C MET A 71 5.07 -13.11 11.92
N TRP A 72 3.99 -12.51 11.41
CA TRP A 72 3.10 -13.15 10.46
C TRP A 72 3.17 -12.45 9.10
N ALA A 73 2.93 -13.23 8.05
CA ALA A 73 2.77 -12.73 6.69
C ALA A 73 1.50 -13.36 6.12
N SER A 74 0.62 -12.54 5.54
CA SER A 74 -0.50 -13.08 4.76
C SER A 74 0.01 -13.48 3.39
N GLN A 75 -0.38 -14.65 2.91
CA GLN A 75 0.16 -15.22 1.68
C GLN A 75 -0.91 -15.97 0.91
N LEU A 76 -0.93 -15.73 -0.39
CA LEU A 76 -1.82 -16.36 -1.35
C LEU A 76 -0.99 -16.99 -2.46
N VAL A 77 -1.47 -18.12 -2.96
CA VAL A 77 -0.85 -18.86 -4.05
C VAL A 77 -1.92 -19.18 -5.10
N HIS A 78 -1.53 -19.09 -6.37
CA HIS A 78 -2.39 -19.50 -7.48
C HIS A 78 -2.66 -21.00 -7.40
N GLN A 79 -3.91 -21.41 -7.65
CA GLN A 79 -4.35 -22.81 -7.51
C GLN A 79 -3.47 -23.79 -8.30
N ASP A 80 -3.11 -23.44 -9.54
CA ASP A 80 -2.26 -24.26 -10.42
C ASP A 80 -0.86 -24.60 -9.85
N ILE A 81 -0.36 -23.81 -8.91
CA ILE A 81 0.97 -24.00 -8.30
C ILE A 81 0.89 -24.19 -6.78
N SER A 82 -0.31 -24.36 -6.23
CA SER A 82 -0.54 -24.46 -4.77
C SER A 82 0.16 -25.66 -4.12
N ASP A 83 0.37 -26.75 -4.89
CA ASP A 83 1.10 -27.94 -4.45
C ASP A 83 2.63 -27.76 -4.48
N GLN A 84 3.14 -26.67 -5.06
CA GLN A 84 4.58 -26.41 -5.09
C GLN A 84 5.06 -25.87 -3.75
N GLN A 85 6.16 -26.45 -3.26
CA GLN A 85 6.78 -26.00 -2.02
C GLN A 85 7.21 -24.53 -2.12
N GLU A 86 6.92 -23.75 -1.08
CA GLU A 86 7.28 -22.32 -0.96
C GLU A 86 6.67 -21.39 -2.03
N ALA A 87 5.71 -21.86 -2.84
CA ALA A 87 5.06 -21.05 -3.85
C ALA A 87 4.22 -19.93 -3.22
N VAL A 88 4.45 -18.71 -3.71
CA VAL A 88 3.72 -17.51 -3.30
C VAL A 88 3.47 -16.66 -4.53
N THR A 89 2.22 -16.29 -4.73
CA THR A 89 1.79 -15.36 -5.79
C THR A 89 1.67 -13.96 -5.21
N VAL A 90 0.95 -13.82 -4.09
CA VAL A 90 0.76 -12.53 -3.43
C VAL A 90 1.07 -12.64 -1.94
N ALA A 91 1.77 -11.66 -1.36
CA ALA A 91 1.97 -11.62 0.08
C ALA A 91 1.90 -10.23 0.68
N TYR A 92 1.34 -10.12 1.89
CA TYR A 92 1.35 -8.91 2.70
C TYR A 92 2.22 -9.09 3.96
N ILE A 93 3.08 -8.12 4.23
CA ILE A 93 3.80 -7.99 5.50
C ILE A 93 3.47 -6.63 6.11
N ARG A 94 2.98 -6.63 7.34
CA ARG A 94 2.70 -5.41 8.09
C ARG A 94 3.98 -4.75 8.59
N SER A 95 4.21 -3.51 8.17
CA SER A 95 5.33 -2.70 8.64
C SER A 95 4.90 -1.24 8.66
N ASP A 96 4.29 -0.83 9.76
CA ASP A 96 3.61 0.47 9.88
C ASP A 96 4.55 1.67 9.62
N TYR A 97 5.86 1.51 9.85
CA TYR A 97 6.88 2.55 9.67
C TYR A 97 7.96 2.22 8.63
N LEU A 98 7.99 1.00 8.10
CA LEU A 98 9.03 0.45 7.21
C LEU A 98 10.45 0.34 7.83
N LEU A 99 10.68 0.89 9.02
CA LEU A 99 11.95 0.91 9.74
C LEU A 99 11.73 1.11 11.25
N LYS A 100 12.78 0.97 12.07
CA LYS A 100 12.72 1.26 13.51
C LYS A 100 12.75 2.75 13.75
N LEU A 101 11.88 3.23 14.62
CA LEU A 101 11.83 4.66 14.97
C LEU A 101 12.94 5.10 15.94
N ASP A 102 13.70 4.16 16.52
CA ASP A 102 14.80 4.48 17.44
C ASP A 102 15.98 5.14 16.76
N ASP A 103 16.34 4.64 15.57
CA ASP A 103 17.55 5.02 14.85
C ASP A 103 17.38 5.05 13.33
N PHE A 104 16.15 4.85 12.84
CA PHE A 104 15.83 4.71 11.42
C PHE A 104 16.58 3.57 10.71
N SER A 105 17.02 2.54 11.47
CA SER A 105 17.54 1.31 10.90
C SER A 105 16.42 0.45 10.34
N LEU A 106 16.71 -0.25 9.25
CA LEU A 106 15.81 -1.26 8.71
C LEU A 106 15.74 -2.48 9.64
N ILE A 107 14.57 -3.10 9.67
CA ILE A 107 14.25 -4.21 10.57
C ILE A 107 14.64 -5.51 9.90
N LYS A 108 15.48 -6.31 10.56
CA LYS A 108 15.84 -7.66 10.10
C LYS A 108 15.07 -8.74 10.87
N PRO A 109 14.92 -9.95 10.32
CA PRO A 109 14.33 -11.07 11.04
C PRO A 109 14.95 -11.29 12.42
N ASN A 110 14.13 -11.53 13.44
CA ASN A 110 14.51 -11.74 14.82
C ASN A 110 15.12 -10.51 15.53
N GLU A 111 15.03 -9.32 14.91
CA GLU A 111 15.25 -8.07 15.61
C GLU A 111 13.92 -7.57 16.19
N GLY A 112 13.95 -6.93 17.36
CA GLY A 112 12.75 -6.28 17.90
C GLY A 112 12.26 -5.15 16.98
N GLU A 113 10.93 -4.94 16.98
CA GLU A 113 10.24 -3.91 16.19
C GLU A 113 10.67 -2.47 16.53
N GLY A 114 11.33 -2.30 17.68
CA GLY A 114 11.77 -1.01 18.19
C GLY A 114 10.64 -0.21 18.84
N TYR A 115 10.90 1.07 19.04
CA TYR A 115 9.91 2.04 19.49
C TYR A 115 8.81 2.23 18.43
N GLN A 116 7.57 2.31 18.91
CA GLN A 116 6.38 2.56 18.10
C GLN A 116 5.55 3.68 18.73
N ILE A 117 4.91 4.48 17.89
CA ILE A 117 3.97 5.51 18.35
C ILE A 117 2.58 4.88 18.37
N GLY A 118 2.08 4.58 19.57
CA GLY A 118 0.77 3.98 19.73
C GLY A 118 0.76 2.46 19.53
N VAL A 119 -0.37 1.94 19.04
CA VAL A 119 -0.60 0.51 18.83
C VAL A 119 -0.43 0.19 17.35
N GLY A 120 0.39 -0.80 17.04
CA GLY A 120 0.70 -1.18 15.67
C GLY A 120 1.51 -2.47 15.58
N SER A 121 2.04 -2.73 14.39
CA SER A 121 3.04 -3.78 14.18
C SER A 121 4.06 -3.32 13.14
N ASN A 122 5.32 -3.63 13.38
CA ASN A 122 6.41 -3.17 12.53
C ASN A 122 7.38 -4.32 12.20
N PHE A 123 6.94 -5.24 11.34
CA PHE A 123 7.70 -6.44 11.04
C PHE A 123 8.85 -6.21 10.06
N PRO A 124 9.89 -7.07 10.11
CA PRO A 124 10.93 -7.11 9.10
C PRO A 124 10.39 -7.50 7.73
N TRP A 125 10.86 -6.84 6.68
CA TRP A 125 10.40 -7.08 5.30
C TRP A 125 11.52 -7.21 4.28
N VAL A 126 12.71 -6.72 4.61
CA VAL A 126 13.83 -6.54 3.68
C VAL A 126 14.35 -7.85 3.09
N HIS A 127 14.32 -8.94 3.87
CA HIS A 127 14.74 -10.28 3.46
C HIS A 127 13.85 -10.87 2.37
N ALA A 128 12.58 -10.45 2.31
CA ALA A 128 11.62 -10.97 1.37
C ALA A 128 11.51 -10.12 0.08
N ILE A 129 12.31 -9.07 -0.09
CA ILE A 129 12.34 -8.27 -1.34
C ILE A 129 12.77 -9.09 -2.57
N PRO A 130 13.81 -9.94 -2.53
CA PRO A 130 14.30 -10.63 -3.73
C PRO A 130 13.32 -11.64 -4.35
N ARG A 131 12.20 -11.92 -3.67
CA ARG A 131 11.23 -12.97 -4.02
C ARG A 131 10.08 -12.53 -4.91
N PHE A 132 9.87 -11.22 -5.08
CA PHE A 132 8.69 -10.71 -5.77
C PHE A 132 9.09 -9.79 -6.90
N LYS A 133 8.52 -9.98 -8.07
CA LYS A 133 8.71 -9.08 -9.21
C LYS A 133 8.14 -7.69 -8.95
N TYR A 134 6.98 -7.64 -8.28
CA TYR A 134 6.26 -6.41 -8.00
C TYR A 134 6.19 -6.14 -6.50
N ILE A 135 6.61 -4.95 -6.07
CA ILE A 135 6.66 -4.57 -4.67
C ILE A 135 5.86 -3.29 -4.51
N MET A 136 4.90 -3.28 -3.59
CA MET A 136 4.09 -2.10 -3.28
C MET A 136 4.39 -1.69 -1.85
N ILE A 137 4.89 -0.47 -1.63
CA ILE A 137 5.20 0.03 -0.29
C ILE A 137 4.33 1.24 0.08
N ASN A 138 4.00 1.36 1.36
CA ASN A 138 3.32 2.54 1.91
C ASN A 138 3.56 2.67 3.43
N THR A 139 3.51 3.91 3.92
CA THR A 139 3.51 4.25 5.35
C THR A 139 3.04 5.70 5.49
N GLY A 140 2.43 6.06 6.62
CA GLY A 140 1.97 7.42 6.87
C GLY A 140 1.05 7.57 8.07
N PRO A 141 -0.08 6.84 8.14
CA PRO A 141 -1.11 7.03 9.16
C PRO A 141 -0.65 6.86 10.61
N HIS A 142 0.44 6.11 10.85
CA HIS A 142 1.01 5.89 12.18
C HIS A 142 2.08 6.93 12.57
N TRP A 143 2.46 7.83 11.67
CA TRP A 143 3.43 8.89 11.92
C TRP A 143 2.75 10.10 12.57
N HIS A 144 3.08 10.34 13.84
CA HIS A 144 2.55 11.47 14.61
C HIS A 144 3.68 12.31 15.22
N PRO A 145 3.41 13.57 15.61
CA PRO A 145 4.40 14.38 16.32
C PRO A 145 4.81 13.72 17.66
N ASP A 146 6.11 13.58 17.89
CA ASP A 146 6.66 12.90 19.06
C ASP A 146 8.00 13.53 19.51
N LEU A 147 8.40 13.33 20.77
CA LEU A 147 9.69 13.82 21.30
C LEU A 147 10.90 13.20 20.58
N LYS A 148 10.72 12.02 19.95
CA LYS A 148 11.73 11.38 19.12
C LYS A 148 12.16 12.25 17.94
N TRP A 149 11.27 13.10 17.41
CA TRP A 149 11.54 13.95 16.24
C TRP A 149 12.16 15.28 16.64
N GLY A 150 11.80 15.79 17.81
CA GLY A 150 12.34 17.01 18.37
C GLY A 150 11.56 17.48 19.61
N PRO A 151 12.06 18.52 20.30
CA PRO A 151 11.48 18.99 21.55
C PRO A 151 10.11 19.66 21.38
N ASN A 152 9.75 20.10 20.18
CA ASN A 152 8.53 20.88 19.97
C ASN A 152 7.30 20.02 19.71
N LYS A 153 7.50 18.75 19.29
CA LYS A 153 6.42 17.85 18.86
C LYS A 153 5.53 18.50 17.81
N ASP A 154 6.15 19.10 16.81
CA ASP A 154 5.40 19.81 15.76
C ASP A 154 5.45 19.05 14.42
N ARG A 155 4.61 19.51 13.48
CA ARG A 155 4.49 18.93 12.14
C ARG A 155 5.74 19.11 11.29
N LYS A 156 6.57 20.10 11.61
CA LYS A 156 7.82 20.36 10.89
C LYS A 156 8.86 19.30 11.29
N GLU A 157 9.05 19.08 12.59
CA GLU A 157 9.92 18.03 13.12
C GLU A 157 9.47 16.65 12.63
N LEU A 158 8.16 16.39 12.62
CA LEU A 158 7.59 15.16 12.06
C LEU A 158 7.96 14.97 10.58
N LEU A 159 7.77 15.99 9.74
CA LEU A 159 8.07 15.91 8.32
C LEU A 159 9.57 15.74 8.06
N GLU A 160 10.42 16.40 8.85
CA GLU A 160 11.88 16.24 8.78
C GLU A 160 12.29 14.81 9.14
N ALA A 161 11.75 14.26 10.24
CA ALA A 161 11.97 12.88 10.65
C ALA A 161 11.51 11.88 9.58
N PHE A 162 10.28 12.04 9.07
CA PHE A 162 9.74 11.22 7.98
C PHE A 162 10.65 11.27 6.74
N THR A 163 11.12 12.46 6.36
CA THR A 163 12.02 12.65 5.21
C THR A 163 13.35 11.90 5.40
N ILE A 164 13.95 11.98 6.59
CA ILE A 164 15.20 11.26 6.91
C ILE A 164 14.96 9.75 6.85
N ALA A 165 13.89 9.29 7.46
CA ALA A 165 13.50 7.89 7.50
C ALA A 165 13.27 7.31 6.09
N MET A 166 12.44 7.97 5.27
CA MET A 166 12.12 7.47 3.94
C MET A 166 13.32 7.53 2.98
N LYS A 167 14.26 8.48 3.18
CA LYS A 167 15.55 8.46 2.48
C LYS A 167 16.37 7.19 2.78
N LYS A 168 16.32 6.67 4.01
CA LYS A 168 16.99 5.40 4.37
C LYS A 168 16.33 4.22 3.68
N VAL A 169 14.99 4.15 3.70
CA VAL A 169 14.23 3.10 3.02
C VAL A 169 14.50 3.12 1.51
N PHE A 170 14.36 4.28 0.87
CA PHE A 170 14.59 4.46 -0.55
C PHE A 170 16.03 4.12 -0.94
N GLY A 171 17.01 4.59 -0.16
CA GLY A 171 18.42 4.27 -0.37
C GLY A 171 18.73 2.77 -0.32
N TYR A 172 18.08 2.03 0.58
CA TYR A 172 18.20 0.57 0.62
C TYR A 172 17.56 -0.09 -0.61
N LEU A 173 16.34 0.29 -0.96
CA LEU A 173 15.63 -0.28 -2.10
C LEU A 173 16.42 -0.09 -3.39
N LYS A 174 16.97 1.11 -3.63
CA LYS A 174 17.84 1.38 -4.79
C LYS A 174 18.98 0.36 -4.96
N GLN A 175 19.58 -0.05 -3.84
CA GLN A 175 20.73 -0.96 -3.80
C GLN A 175 20.34 -2.44 -3.92
N HIS A 176 19.12 -2.82 -3.54
CA HIS A 176 18.73 -4.23 -3.36
C HIS A 176 17.61 -4.71 -4.29
N VAL A 177 16.86 -3.79 -4.89
CA VAL A 177 15.89 -4.10 -5.95
C VAL A 177 16.68 -4.50 -7.20
N LYS A 178 16.27 -5.57 -7.86
CA LYS A 178 16.88 -6.09 -9.10
C LYS A 178 16.40 -5.28 -10.32
N PRO A 179 17.11 -5.34 -11.47
CA PRO A 179 16.70 -4.61 -12.67
C PRO A 179 15.30 -4.96 -13.20
N ASP A 180 14.83 -6.18 -12.99
CA ASP A 180 13.54 -6.70 -13.45
C ASP A 180 12.39 -6.47 -12.46
N GLN A 181 12.69 -5.92 -11.28
CA GLN A 181 11.71 -5.64 -10.23
C GLN A 181 11.18 -4.22 -10.32
N ILE A 182 9.89 -4.06 -9.98
CA ILE A 182 9.22 -2.77 -9.91
C ILE A 182 8.78 -2.51 -8.47
N VAL A 183 9.11 -1.32 -7.96
CA VAL A 183 8.64 -0.80 -6.68
C VAL A 183 7.65 0.33 -6.94
N TRP A 184 6.42 0.11 -6.52
CA TRP A 184 5.43 1.16 -6.38
C TRP A 184 5.42 1.71 -4.96
N VAL A 185 5.48 3.04 -4.84
CA VAL A 185 5.14 3.72 -3.59
C VAL A 185 3.72 4.23 -3.72
N ARG A 186 2.79 3.68 -2.93
CA ARG A 186 1.38 4.08 -2.98
C ARG A 186 1.16 5.33 -2.15
N SER A 187 0.43 6.30 -2.72
CA SER A 187 -0.03 7.49 -1.99
C SER A 187 -0.98 7.13 -0.86
N THR A 188 -1.06 7.92 0.21
CA THR A 188 -1.97 7.62 1.33
C THR A 188 -3.21 8.51 1.29
N PRO A 189 -4.41 7.97 0.97
CA PRO A 189 -5.65 8.72 1.12
C PRO A 189 -5.88 9.09 2.58
N TYR A 190 -6.42 10.29 2.81
CA TYR A 190 -6.78 10.72 4.16
C TYR A 190 -8.13 10.17 4.60
N GLY A 191 -8.31 10.11 5.91
CA GLY A 191 -9.61 9.86 6.51
C GLY A 191 -10.54 11.07 6.44
N HIS A 192 -11.81 10.86 6.77
CA HIS A 192 -12.85 11.90 6.75
C HIS A 192 -13.46 12.07 8.14
N ALA A 193 -13.15 13.16 8.84
CA ALA A 193 -13.75 13.41 10.15
C ALA A 193 -15.29 13.44 10.07
N ALA A 194 -15.94 12.88 11.11
CA ALA A 194 -17.39 12.68 11.15
C ALA A 194 -17.91 12.02 9.86
N CYS A 195 -17.30 10.89 9.46
CA CYS A 195 -17.55 10.27 8.16
C CYS A 195 -19.01 9.82 7.95
N SER A 196 -19.83 9.68 9.00
CA SER A 196 -21.26 9.37 8.86
C SER A 196 -22.05 10.42 8.08
N GLN A 197 -21.54 11.66 7.97
CA GLN A 197 -22.18 12.73 7.22
C GLN A 197 -22.13 12.53 5.70
N TYR A 198 -21.20 11.70 5.20
CA TYR A 198 -21.05 11.44 3.78
C TYR A 198 -21.84 10.20 3.40
N THR A 199 -22.86 10.38 2.55
CA THR A 199 -23.69 9.27 2.05
C THR A 199 -23.48 8.99 0.57
N ARG A 200 -22.56 9.71 -0.06
CA ARG A 200 -22.18 9.58 -1.48
C ARG A 200 -20.78 10.16 -1.71
N PRO A 201 -20.10 9.78 -2.80
CA PRO A 201 -18.84 10.38 -3.19
C PRO A 201 -18.96 11.90 -3.32
N SER A 202 -17.95 12.61 -2.85
CA SER A 202 -17.85 14.07 -2.98
C SER A 202 -17.34 14.43 -4.37
N THR A 203 -17.92 15.46 -5.00
CA THR A 203 -17.40 15.99 -6.27
C THR A 203 -16.08 16.75 -6.09
N ILE A 204 -15.87 17.32 -4.90
CA ILE A 204 -14.65 17.99 -4.48
C ILE A 204 -14.23 17.36 -3.15
N PRO A 205 -13.06 16.70 -3.08
CA PRO A 205 -12.53 16.13 -1.84
C PRO A 205 -12.47 17.16 -0.71
N VAL A 206 -12.98 16.79 0.47
CA VAL A 206 -12.90 17.61 1.68
C VAL A 206 -11.57 17.30 2.36
N LYS A 207 -10.63 18.25 2.31
CA LYS A 207 -9.32 18.07 2.92
C LYS A 207 -9.42 18.11 4.45
N PRO A 208 -8.67 17.26 5.18
CA PRO A 208 -8.52 17.38 6.62
C PRO A 208 -7.88 18.72 6.99
N THR A 209 -8.27 19.24 8.14
CA THR A 209 -7.86 20.55 8.65
C THR A 209 -6.68 20.46 9.63
N GLY A 210 -6.37 19.25 10.10
CA GLY A 210 -5.42 18.98 11.17
C GLY A 210 -5.96 19.35 12.55
N GLN A 211 -7.28 19.37 12.74
CA GLN A 211 -7.88 19.59 14.05
C GLN A 211 -7.85 18.30 14.90
N PRO A 212 -8.01 18.39 16.23
CA PRO A 212 -8.13 17.20 17.06
C PRO A 212 -9.20 16.24 16.54
N GLY A 213 -8.87 14.94 16.48
CA GLY A 213 -9.75 13.91 15.91
C GLY A 213 -9.48 13.56 14.43
N GLU A 214 -8.58 14.28 13.76
CA GLU A 214 -8.16 14.00 12.38
C GLU A 214 -6.81 13.30 12.27
N TYR A 215 -6.19 12.87 13.38
CA TYR A 215 -4.98 12.03 13.43
C TYR A 215 -3.88 12.43 12.42
N GLU A 216 -3.64 13.75 12.28
CA GLU A 216 -2.65 14.32 11.36
C GLU A 216 -2.84 13.93 9.88
N TRP A 217 -4.06 13.57 9.46
CA TRP A 217 -4.36 13.25 8.08
C TRP A 217 -4.04 14.39 7.09
N ASP A 218 -3.95 15.63 7.56
CA ASP A 218 -3.49 16.79 6.78
C ASP A 218 -2.01 16.70 6.36
N MET A 219 -1.24 15.82 6.99
CA MET A 219 0.17 15.60 6.66
C MET A 219 0.38 14.54 5.58
N LEU A 220 -0.61 13.67 5.28
CA LEU A 220 -0.43 12.55 4.36
C LEU A 220 -0.04 13.00 2.95
N GLU A 221 -0.63 14.09 2.45
CA GLU A 221 -0.25 14.69 1.16
C GLU A 221 1.23 15.15 1.17
N ARG A 222 1.73 15.66 2.31
CA ARG A 222 3.14 16.06 2.44
C ARG A 222 4.08 14.85 2.48
N PHE A 223 3.67 13.77 3.13
CA PHE A 223 4.42 12.50 3.13
C PHE A 223 4.51 11.90 1.73
N ASP A 224 3.41 11.96 0.98
CA ASP A 224 3.37 11.55 -0.42
C ASP A 224 4.32 12.38 -1.30
N PHE A 225 4.41 13.70 -1.07
CA PHE A 225 5.37 14.55 -1.78
C PHE A 225 6.82 14.18 -1.51
N VAL A 226 7.18 13.78 -0.28
CA VAL A 226 8.54 13.30 0.03
C VAL A 226 8.93 12.12 -0.86
N TRP A 227 8.02 11.16 -1.04
CA TRP A 227 8.24 10.02 -1.91
C TRP A 227 8.32 10.41 -3.38
N LYS A 228 7.37 11.22 -3.83
CA LYS A 228 7.30 11.68 -5.21
C LYS A 228 8.57 12.43 -5.62
N ASP A 229 9.03 13.36 -4.78
CA ASP A 229 10.25 14.13 -5.01
C ASP A 229 11.47 13.21 -5.13
N MET A 230 11.60 12.20 -4.25
CA MET A 230 12.72 11.25 -4.33
C MET A 230 12.68 10.40 -5.60
N ILE A 231 11.50 9.91 -6.00
CA ILE A 231 11.33 9.08 -7.20
C ILE A 231 11.63 9.90 -8.46
N GLU A 232 11.09 11.12 -8.56
CA GLU A 232 11.31 12.01 -9.71
C GLU A 232 12.78 12.45 -9.82
N GLN A 233 13.44 12.74 -8.70
CA GLN A 233 14.86 13.10 -8.68
C GLN A 233 15.76 11.92 -9.05
N GLU A 234 15.42 10.70 -8.61
CA GLU A 234 16.19 9.51 -8.94
C GLU A 234 16.09 9.16 -10.42
N ASN A 235 14.91 9.36 -11.02
CA ASN A 235 14.63 9.05 -12.42
C ASN A 235 15.03 7.61 -12.80
N ASP A 236 14.75 6.66 -11.91
CA ASP A 236 14.96 5.23 -12.09
C ASP A 236 13.62 4.56 -12.36
N GLU A 237 13.51 3.90 -13.53
CA GLU A 237 12.27 3.31 -14.04
C GLU A 237 11.67 2.19 -13.17
N ARG A 238 12.50 1.63 -12.27
CA ARG A 238 12.08 0.63 -11.29
C ARG A 238 11.19 1.23 -10.20
N PHE A 239 11.26 2.54 -9.97
CA PHE A 239 10.51 3.21 -8.91
C PHE A 239 9.39 4.04 -9.49
N ARG A 240 8.17 3.84 -8.98
CA ARG A 240 6.97 4.51 -9.49
C ARG A 240 6.10 4.98 -8.34
N PHE A 241 5.55 6.18 -8.49
CA PHE A 241 4.55 6.68 -7.55
C PHE A 241 3.16 6.23 -7.99
N PHE A 242 2.49 5.43 -7.16
CA PHE A 242 1.16 4.90 -7.43
C PHE A 242 0.10 5.75 -6.71
N ASN A 243 -0.47 6.70 -7.45
CA ASN A 243 -1.38 7.68 -6.91
C ASN A 243 -2.84 7.16 -6.86
N VAL A 244 -3.33 6.92 -5.64
CA VAL A 244 -4.70 6.50 -5.34
C VAL A 244 -5.52 7.57 -4.62
N SER A 245 -5.06 8.83 -4.66
CA SER A 245 -5.73 9.98 -4.00
C SER A 245 -7.14 10.28 -4.52
N LEU A 246 -7.61 9.62 -5.59
CA LEU A 246 -9.03 9.65 -5.99
C LEU A 246 -9.96 9.25 -4.84
N SER A 247 -9.48 8.39 -3.92
CA SER A 247 -10.27 7.94 -2.77
C SER A 247 -10.48 9.02 -1.71
N ASN A 248 -9.80 10.16 -1.83
CA ASN A 248 -10.11 11.34 -1.01
C ASN A 248 -11.50 11.92 -1.32
N ALA A 249 -12.14 11.51 -2.42
CA ALA A 249 -13.54 11.83 -2.69
C ALA A 249 -14.52 10.89 -1.96
N ARG A 250 -14.03 9.86 -1.27
CA ARG A 250 -14.83 8.69 -0.84
C ARG A 250 -15.10 8.65 0.66
N GLY A 251 -15.46 9.79 1.25
CA GLY A 251 -15.90 9.85 2.65
C GLY A 251 -17.12 8.96 2.95
N ASP A 252 -17.89 8.59 1.92
CA ASP A 252 -19.03 7.67 1.99
C ASP A 252 -18.67 6.20 2.21
N ALA A 253 -17.39 5.85 2.08
CA ALA A 253 -16.95 4.46 1.99
C ALA A 253 -16.30 3.92 3.27
N HIS A 254 -16.35 4.66 4.39
CA HIS A 254 -15.72 4.22 5.64
C HIS A 254 -16.48 3.08 6.34
N SER A 255 -15.73 2.12 6.88
CA SER A 255 -16.29 0.85 7.38
C SER A 255 -16.99 0.95 8.73
N GLN A 256 -16.57 1.89 9.57
CA GLN A 256 -17.20 2.14 10.86
C GLN A 256 -17.43 3.64 11.03
N PRO A 257 -18.53 4.19 10.50
CA PRO A 257 -18.81 5.61 10.58
C PRO A 257 -18.63 6.18 11.99
N ASP A 258 -17.81 7.23 12.10
CA ASP A 258 -17.44 7.97 13.32
C ASP A 258 -16.66 7.19 14.39
N HIS A 259 -16.29 5.94 14.12
CA HIS A 259 -15.38 5.14 14.95
C HIS A 259 -14.05 4.89 14.24
N ASP A 260 -14.11 4.57 12.95
CA ASP A 260 -12.98 4.41 12.05
C ASP A 260 -13.32 5.10 10.73
N CYS A 261 -12.85 6.33 10.61
CA CYS A 261 -12.99 7.13 9.40
C CYS A 261 -11.70 7.17 8.58
N LEU A 262 -10.83 6.15 8.71
CA LEU A 262 -9.64 5.99 7.89
C LEU A 262 -9.78 4.76 6.98
N HIS A 263 -10.16 3.62 7.57
CA HIS A 263 -10.36 2.39 6.83
C HIS A 263 -11.68 2.42 6.05
N THR A 264 -11.68 1.79 4.88
CA THR A 264 -12.85 1.74 3.99
C THR A 264 -13.47 0.35 3.96
N CYS A 265 -14.74 0.27 3.58
CA CYS A 265 -15.44 -0.99 3.34
C CYS A 265 -14.77 -1.80 2.23
N LEU A 266 -14.93 -3.12 2.31
CA LEU A 266 -14.76 -4.05 1.21
C LEU A 266 -16.12 -4.72 0.91
N PRO A 267 -16.65 -4.66 -0.33
CA PRO A 267 -16.10 -3.95 -1.49
C PRO A 267 -16.11 -2.42 -1.30
N GLY A 268 -15.22 -1.72 -2.00
CA GLY A 268 -15.03 -0.28 -1.82
C GLY A 268 -13.95 0.36 -2.70
N PRO A 269 -13.51 1.59 -2.39
CA PRO A 269 -12.55 2.34 -3.20
C PRO A 269 -11.22 1.61 -3.42
N VAL A 270 -10.84 0.74 -2.49
CA VAL A 270 -9.63 -0.07 -2.56
C VAL A 270 -9.68 -1.08 -3.72
N ASP A 271 -10.87 -1.51 -4.14
CA ASP A 271 -11.04 -2.38 -5.31
C ASP A 271 -10.60 -1.66 -6.59
N ASP A 272 -10.85 -0.36 -6.68
CA ASP A 272 -10.40 0.45 -7.81
C ASP A 272 -8.87 0.62 -7.82
N TRP A 273 -8.23 0.63 -6.65
CA TRP A 273 -6.76 0.62 -6.57
C TRP A 273 -6.19 -0.67 -7.16
N ASN A 274 -6.79 -1.81 -6.85
CA ASN A 274 -6.36 -3.10 -7.40
C ASN A 274 -6.58 -3.20 -8.91
N LYS A 275 -7.71 -2.68 -9.43
CA LYS A 275 -7.91 -2.56 -10.89
C LYS A 275 -6.85 -1.68 -11.55
N PHE A 276 -6.52 -0.55 -10.92
CA PHE A 276 -5.47 0.33 -11.44
C PHE A 276 -4.09 -0.32 -11.39
N LEU A 277 -3.78 -1.05 -10.32
CA LEU A 277 -2.55 -1.81 -10.20
C LEU A 277 -2.45 -2.87 -11.32
N TYR A 278 -3.53 -3.60 -11.59
CA TYR A 278 -3.59 -4.55 -12.69
C TYR A 278 -3.31 -3.89 -14.05
N HIS A 279 -3.89 -2.72 -14.31
CA HIS A 279 -3.58 -1.95 -15.52
C HIS A 279 -2.11 -1.50 -15.60
N GLU A 280 -1.49 -1.16 -14.48
CA GLU A 280 -0.06 -0.82 -14.45
C GLU A 280 0.82 -2.05 -14.71
N ILE A 281 0.49 -3.21 -14.15
CA ILE A 281 1.22 -4.47 -14.39
C ILE A 281 1.12 -4.90 -15.86
N THR A 282 -0.09 -4.89 -16.43
CA THR A 282 -0.33 -5.34 -17.80
C THR A 282 0.39 -4.49 -18.84
N LYS A 283 0.47 -3.16 -18.64
CA LYS A 283 1.26 -2.26 -19.49
C LYS A 283 2.76 -2.59 -19.53
N MET A 284 3.29 -3.24 -18.50
CA MET A 284 4.72 -3.61 -18.41
C MET A 284 5.04 -4.98 -19.01
N THR A 285 4.01 -5.78 -19.31
CA THR A 285 4.17 -7.16 -19.77
C THR A 285 4.07 -7.29 -21.29
N ILE A 286 3.70 -6.19 -21.97
CA ILE A 286 3.66 -6.03 -23.43
C ILE A 286 4.99 -5.43 -23.91
#